data_AF-A0A1F3J0F1-F1
#
_entry.id   AF-A0A1F3J0F1-F1
#
_cell.length_a   1.000
_cell.length_b   1.000
_cell.length_c   1.000
_cell.angle_alpha   90.00
_cell.angle_beta   90.00
_cell.angle_gamma   90.00
#
_symmetry.space_group_name_H-M   'P 1'
#
loop_
_entity.id
_entity.type
_entity.pdbx_description
1 polymer ?
#
loop_
_entity_poly.entity_id
_entity_poly.type
_entity_poly.pdbx_seq_one_letter_code
_entity_poly.pdbx_strand_id
1 'polypeptide(L)'
;MKTATHPKQLPFAGIPLLFAAQQITEGFLWLSLSNSEYAMFKEPCTYLFLFFAQIFWPTWVPFAVLKLESNERKRKFLKIMVAVGVMVSLYFLSCMMIFPVDGVIEECHIFYTFGYPVIMTPIVSVFYAMATIGSLMVSSIKGMKLFGISVFVAYLVTGVFYLDFFVSVWCFFSAILSLIIVSVIYRLRPTVTEPIL
;
A
#
# COMPACT_ATOMS: atom_id res chain seq x y z
N MET A 1 -3.17 -9.60 15.77
CA MET A 1 -1.73 -9.37 16.04
C MET A 1 -1.02 -10.50 16.81
N LYS A 2 -1.72 -11.46 17.46
CA LYS A 2 -1.15 -12.64 18.16
C LYS A 2 -0.42 -13.68 17.26
N THR A 3 -0.21 -13.39 15.98
CA THR A 3 0.33 -14.34 14.98
C THR A 3 1.81 -14.10 14.65
N ALA A 4 2.34 -12.90 14.89
CA ALA A 4 3.76 -12.60 14.69
C ALA A 4 4.57 -13.08 15.90
N THR A 5 5.44 -14.07 15.70
CA THR A 5 6.25 -14.66 16.77
C THR A 5 7.59 -13.95 16.94
N HIS A 6 8.01 -13.16 15.95
CA HIS A 6 9.23 -12.35 16.01
C HIS A 6 8.99 -10.87 15.67
N PRO A 7 9.68 -9.92 16.33
CA PRO A 7 9.54 -8.48 16.07
C PRO A 7 9.77 -8.08 14.60
N LYS A 8 10.60 -8.83 13.88
CA LYS A 8 10.89 -8.62 12.44
C LYS A 8 9.68 -8.87 11.54
N GLN A 9 8.69 -9.64 11.98
CA GLN A 9 7.46 -9.94 11.25
C GLN A 9 6.39 -8.87 11.42
N LEU A 10 6.47 -8.03 12.46
CA LEU A 10 5.43 -7.05 12.77
C LEU A 10 5.14 -6.05 11.64
N PRO A 11 6.14 -5.44 10.96
CA PRO A 11 5.85 -4.48 9.90
C PRO A 11 5.06 -5.10 8.74
N PHE A 12 5.41 -6.34 8.38
CA PHE A 12 4.74 -7.09 7.32
C PHE A 12 3.36 -7.60 7.76
N ALA A 13 3.26 -8.07 9.01
CA ALA A 13 2.00 -8.52 9.61
C ALA A 13 0.98 -7.41 9.85
N GLY A 14 1.44 -6.15 9.92
CA GLY A 14 0.58 -4.99 10.01
C GLY A 14 -0.09 -4.61 8.69
N ILE A 15 0.41 -5.06 7.53
CA ILE A 15 -0.07 -4.60 6.20
C ILE A 15 -1.60 -4.76 6.03
N PRO A 16 -2.22 -5.91 6.34
CA PRO A 16 -3.67 -6.05 6.20
C PRO A 16 -4.47 -5.10 7.12
N LEU A 17 -3.95 -4.82 8.32
CA LEU A 17 -4.59 -3.89 9.25
C LEU A 17 -4.49 -2.44 8.77
N LEU A 18 -3.35 -2.08 8.17
CA LEU A 18 -3.13 -0.75 7.61
C LEU A 18 -4.01 -0.52 6.38
N PHE A 19 -4.16 -1.52 5.50
CA PHE A 19 -5.14 -1.47 4.42
C PHE A 19 -6.58 -1.38 4.93
N ALA A 20 -6.94 -2.13 5.98
CA ALA A 20 -8.27 -2.02 6.59
C ALA A 20 -8.53 -0.60 7.14
N ALA A 21 -7.57 0.00 7.82
CA ALA A 21 -7.66 1.38 8.31
C ALA A 21 -7.81 2.38 7.16
N GLN A 22 -7.04 2.21 6.08
CA GLN A 22 -7.15 3.01 4.87
C GLN A 22 -8.55 2.89 4.24
N GLN A 23 -9.07 1.68 4.08
CA GLN A 23 -10.39 1.45 3.49
C GLN A 23 -11.55 1.96 4.37
N ILE A 24 -11.43 1.86 5.70
CA ILE A 24 -12.39 2.49 6.64
C ILE A 24 -12.41 4.00 6.45
N THR A 25 -11.23 4.61 6.25
CA THR A 25 -11.11 6.05 6.02
C THR A 25 -11.79 6.47 4.71
N GLU A 26 -11.64 5.68 3.65
CA GLU A 26 -12.35 5.89 2.37
C GLU A 26 -13.87 5.73 2.52
N GLY A 27 -14.32 4.78 3.34
CA GLY A 27 -15.74 4.63 3.68
C GLY A 27 -16.32 5.83 4.43
N PHE A 28 -15.59 6.40 5.39
CA PHE A 28 -16.00 7.65 6.05
C PHE A 28 -15.99 8.85 5.09
N LEU A 29 -15.01 8.91 4.18
CA LEU A 29 -15.00 9.89 3.11
C LEU A 29 -16.27 9.78 2.25
N TRP A 30 -16.65 8.57 1.84
CA TRP A 30 -17.88 8.33 1.09
C TRP A 30 -19.11 8.89 1.82
N LEU A 31 -19.24 8.61 3.12
CA LEU A 31 -20.33 9.13 3.95
C LEU A 31 -20.33 10.67 3.99
N SER A 32 -19.16 11.29 4.14
CA SER A 32 -19.01 12.76 4.16
C SER A 32 -19.35 13.44 2.83
N LEU A 33 -19.11 12.75 1.72
CA LEU A 33 -19.44 13.25 0.38
C LEU A 33 -20.93 13.07 0.05
N SER A 34 -21.58 12.07 0.65
CA SER A 34 -22.99 11.73 0.39
C SER A 34 -23.96 12.42 1.34
N ASN A 35 -23.52 12.87 2.52
CA ASN A 35 -24.37 13.47 3.54
C ASN A 35 -23.68 14.66 4.22
N SER A 36 -24.33 15.82 4.17
CA SER A 36 -23.85 17.07 4.78
C SER A 36 -23.65 16.99 6.30
N GLU A 37 -24.33 16.08 7.00
CA GLU A 37 -24.13 15.83 8.43
C GLU A 37 -22.70 15.39 8.76
N TYR A 38 -22.05 14.68 7.82
CA TYR A 38 -20.69 14.18 7.97
C TYR A 38 -19.65 15.04 7.25
N ALA A 39 -20.02 16.24 6.77
CA ALA A 39 -19.14 17.08 5.94
C ALA A 39 -17.79 17.40 6.62
N MET A 40 -17.76 17.48 7.95
CA MET A 40 -16.53 17.69 8.73
C MET A 40 -15.46 16.60 8.53
N PHE A 41 -15.85 15.40 8.07
CA PHE A 41 -14.92 14.30 7.82
C PHE A 41 -14.32 14.32 6.42
N LYS A 42 -14.85 15.11 5.47
CA LYS A 42 -14.41 15.09 4.06
C LYS A 42 -12.91 15.33 3.95
N GLU A 43 -12.45 16.48 4.41
CA GLU A 43 -11.04 16.87 4.33
C GLU A 43 -10.10 15.91 5.08
N PRO A 44 -10.29 15.63 6.40
CA PRO A 44 -9.38 14.74 7.11
C PRO A 44 -9.36 13.31 6.54
N CYS A 45 -10.50 12.78 6.08
CA CYS A 45 -10.53 11.46 5.45
C CYS A 45 -9.87 11.44 4.07
N THR A 46 -10.04 12.48 3.25
CA THR A 46 -9.30 12.64 1.97
C THR A 46 -7.79 12.61 2.21
N TYR A 47 -7.28 13.45 3.11
CA TYR A 47 -5.86 13.53 3.39
C TYR A 47 -5.31 12.25 4.03
N LEU A 48 -6.04 11.63 4.96
CA LEU A 48 -5.59 10.40 5.61
C LEU A 48 -5.56 9.22 4.62
N PHE A 49 -6.56 9.10 3.75
CA PHE A 49 -6.56 8.08 2.71
C PHE A 49 -5.39 8.27 1.74
N LEU A 50 -5.20 9.49 1.23
CA LEU A 50 -4.13 9.82 0.30
C LEU A 50 -2.75 9.70 0.93
N PHE A 51 -2.60 9.98 2.23
CA PHE A 51 -1.38 9.72 2.97
C PHE A 51 -1.00 8.24 2.88
N PHE A 52 -1.94 7.33 3.14
CA PHE A 52 -1.66 5.91 2.99
C PHE A 52 -1.33 5.58 1.53
N ALA A 53 -2.20 5.98 0.60
CA ALA A 53 -2.12 5.62 -0.81
C ALA A 53 -0.82 6.11 -1.48
N GLN A 54 -0.40 7.35 -1.24
CA GLN A 54 0.70 8.00 -1.96
C GLN A 54 2.01 8.04 -1.16
N ILE A 55 1.94 8.23 0.16
CA ILE A 55 3.12 8.54 0.99
C ILE A 55 3.59 7.31 1.79
N PHE A 56 2.67 6.56 2.38
CA PHE A 56 3.03 5.50 3.31
C PHE A 56 3.57 4.25 2.62
N TRP A 57 2.85 3.72 1.62
CA TRP A 57 3.16 2.42 1.02
C TRP A 57 4.50 2.32 0.30
N PRO A 58 4.97 3.33 -0.47
CA PRO A 58 6.25 3.26 -1.18
C PRO A 58 7.43 3.00 -0.26
N THR A 59 7.39 3.55 0.96
CA THR A 59 8.43 3.30 1.97
C THR A 59 8.14 2.03 2.76
N TRP A 60 6.90 1.86 3.22
CA TRP A 60 6.55 0.80 4.18
C TRP A 60 6.69 -0.60 3.59
N VAL A 61 6.23 -0.83 2.35
CA VAL A 61 6.28 -2.14 1.70
C VAL A 61 7.72 -2.66 1.57
N PRO A 62 8.66 -1.96 0.89
CA PRO A 62 10.02 -2.47 0.76
C PRO A 62 10.73 -2.58 2.12
N PHE A 63 10.41 -1.71 3.09
CA PHE A 63 10.95 -1.82 4.44
C PHE A 63 10.49 -3.09 5.16
N ALA A 64 9.20 -3.41 5.09
CA ALA A 64 8.64 -4.62 5.67
C ALA A 64 9.25 -5.88 5.05
N VAL A 65 9.44 -5.90 3.73
CA VAL A 65 10.11 -7.01 3.04
C VAL A 65 11.59 -7.10 3.44
N LEU A 66 12.31 -5.98 3.51
CA LEU A 66 13.72 -5.94 3.92
C LEU A 66 13.95 -6.51 5.32
N LYS A 67 13.02 -6.28 6.25
CA LYS A 67 13.11 -6.81 7.62
C LYS A 67 12.99 -8.34 7.69
N LEU A 68 12.33 -8.96 6.71
CA LEU A 68 12.13 -10.40 6.66
C LEU A 68 13.11 -11.13 5.74
N GLU A 69 13.73 -10.43 4.79
CA GLU A 69 14.68 -11.04 3.86
C GLU A 69 15.99 -11.44 4.54
N SER A 70 16.41 -12.69 4.34
CA SER A 70 17.67 -13.25 4.87
C SER A 70 18.80 -13.26 3.82
N ASN A 71 18.48 -13.23 2.52
CA ASN A 71 19.49 -13.25 1.48
C ASN A 71 20.18 -11.88 1.30
N GLU A 72 21.48 -11.80 1.59
CA GLU A 72 22.23 -10.54 1.57
C GLU A 72 22.21 -9.79 0.22
N ARG A 73 22.26 -10.52 -0.90
CA ARG A 73 22.20 -9.91 -2.24
C ARG A 73 20.85 -9.23 -2.47
N LYS A 74 19.76 -9.89 -2.08
CA LYS A 74 18.39 -9.34 -2.18
C LYS A 74 18.17 -8.21 -1.18
N ARG A 75 18.73 -8.30 0.02
CA ARG A 75 18.70 -7.20 1.01
C ARG A 75 19.34 -5.93 0.45
N LYS A 76 20.45 -6.03 -0.29
CA LYS A 76 21.07 -4.86 -0.95
C LYS A 76 20.11 -4.20 -1.94
N PHE A 77 19.43 -5.00 -2.77
CA PHE A 77 18.41 -4.50 -3.69
C PHE A 77 17.22 -3.85 -2.95
N LEU A 78 16.72 -4.51 -1.90
CA LEU A 78 15.61 -3.99 -1.10
C LEU A 78 15.97 -2.67 -0.38
N LYS A 79 17.21 -2.48 0.05
CA LYS A 79 17.68 -1.17 0.58
C LYS A 79 17.57 -0.06 -0.47
N ILE A 80 17.90 -0.36 -1.74
CA ILE A 80 17.72 0.58 -2.84
C ILE A 80 16.22 0.87 -3.03
N MET A 81 15.37 -0.15 -3.01
CA MET A 81 13.91 0.04 -3.11
C MET A 81 13.33 0.86 -1.95
N VAL A 82 13.84 0.69 -0.72
CA VAL A 82 13.48 1.55 0.42
C VAL A 82 13.89 3.00 0.15
N ALA A 83 15.11 3.25 -0.33
CA ALA A 83 15.57 4.61 -0.64
C ALA A 83 14.71 5.25 -1.73
N VAL A 84 14.38 4.50 -2.80
CA VAL A 84 13.44 4.93 -3.85
C VAL A 84 12.06 5.23 -3.26
N GLY A 85 11.56 4.34 -2.41
CA GLY A 85 10.30 4.51 -1.69
C GLY A 85 10.26 5.80 -0.86
N VAL A 86 11.33 6.09 -0.12
CA VAL A 86 11.47 7.33 0.67
C VAL A 86 11.45 8.56 -0.24
N MET A 87 12.18 8.54 -1.36
CA MET A 87 12.16 9.67 -2.31
C MET A 87 10.77 9.90 -2.91
N VAL A 88 10.07 8.84 -3.30
CA VAL A 88 8.69 8.91 -3.80
C VAL A 88 7.75 9.46 -2.73
N SER A 89 7.89 8.98 -1.49
CA SER A 89 7.06 9.40 -0.35
C SER A 89 7.26 10.88 -0.03
N LEU A 90 8.51 11.35 -0.03
CA LEU A 90 8.85 12.75 0.16
C LEU A 90 8.31 13.63 -0.97
N TYR A 91 8.42 13.18 -2.21
CA TYR A 91 7.85 13.90 -3.35
C TYR A 91 6.34 14.07 -3.22
N PHE A 92 5.59 12.99 -2.94
CA PHE A 92 4.14 13.08 -2.77
C PHE A 92 3.74 13.88 -1.53
N LEU A 93 4.51 13.79 -0.44
CA LEU A 93 4.31 14.64 0.73
C LEU A 93 4.48 16.12 0.37
N SER A 94 5.55 16.49 -0.34
CA SER A 94 5.75 17.86 -0.83
C SER A 94 4.62 18.31 -1.74
N CYS A 95 4.17 17.44 -2.66
CA CYS A 95 3.07 17.78 -3.55
C CYS A 95 1.76 18.01 -2.79
N MET A 96 1.42 17.13 -1.85
CA MET A 96 0.19 17.21 -1.06
C MET A 96 0.17 18.43 -0.12
N MET A 97 1.34 18.95 0.29
CA MET A 97 1.44 20.18 1.09
C MET A 97 1.34 21.46 0.26
N ILE A 98 1.70 21.43 -1.02
CA ILE A 98 1.81 22.62 -1.88
C ILE A 98 0.59 22.77 -2.78
N PHE A 99 0.06 21.66 -3.28
CA PHE A 99 -0.98 21.65 -4.30
C PHE A 99 -2.32 21.18 -3.70
N PRO A 100 -3.44 21.71 -4.20
CA PRO A 100 -4.75 21.29 -3.74
C PRO A 100 -5.01 19.83 -4.12
N VAL A 101 -5.69 19.13 -3.21
CA VAL A 101 -6.22 17.79 -3.42
C VAL A 101 -7.68 17.78 -2.97
N ASP A 102 -8.53 17.05 -3.68
CA ASP A 102 -9.92 16.85 -3.26
C ASP A 102 -10.42 15.46 -3.65
N GLY A 103 -11.47 14.99 -2.97
CA GLY A 103 -12.19 13.77 -3.29
C GLY A 103 -13.63 14.09 -3.66
N VAL A 104 -14.14 13.49 -4.74
CA VAL A 104 -15.54 13.61 -5.19
C VAL A 104 -16.09 12.25 -5.58
N ILE A 105 -17.40 12.05 -5.41
CA ILE A 105 -18.05 10.81 -5.88
C ILE A 105 -18.39 10.99 -7.36
N GLU A 106 -17.95 10.07 -8.19
CA GLU A 106 -18.21 10.03 -9.63
C GLU A 106 -18.33 8.56 -10.08
N GLU A 107 -19.36 8.24 -10.88
CA GLU A 107 -19.63 6.89 -11.40
C GLU A 107 -19.55 5.76 -10.36
N CYS A 108 -20.06 5.99 -9.14
CA CYS A 108 -20.01 5.05 -8.01
C CYS A 108 -18.58 4.75 -7.48
N HIS A 109 -17.62 5.63 -7.74
CA HIS A 109 -16.26 5.57 -7.23
C HIS A 109 -15.88 6.92 -6.61
N ILE A 110 -14.79 6.95 -5.82
CA ILE A 110 -14.20 8.21 -5.38
C ILE A 110 -13.11 8.59 -6.38
N PHE A 111 -13.34 9.70 -7.08
CA PHE A 111 -12.35 10.36 -7.92
C PHE A 111 -11.54 11.34 -7.07
N TYR A 112 -10.21 11.23 -7.15
CA TYR A 112 -9.30 12.13 -6.47
C TYR A 112 -8.69 13.11 -7.46
N THR A 113 -8.84 14.40 -7.19
CA THR A 113 -8.25 15.46 -7.99
C THR A 113 -6.90 15.86 -7.40
N PHE A 114 -5.92 16.07 -8.27
CA PHE A 114 -4.57 16.45 -7.88
C PHE A 114 -4.10 17.67 -8.66
N GLY A 115 -3.76 18.75 -7.96
CA GLY A 115 -3.07 19.90 -8.56
C GLY A 115 -1.59 19.66 -8.85
N TYR A 116 -1.15 18.40 -8.94
CA TYR A 116 0.26 18.02 -9.00
C TYR A 116 0.89 18.29 -10.38
N PRO A 117 2.22 18.43 -10.48
CA PRO A 117 2.92 18.59 -11.76
C PRO A 117 2.77 17.36 -12.69
N VAL A 118 1.92 17.49 -13.72
CA VAL A 118 1.57 16.39 -14.64
C VAL A 118 2.78 15.72 -15.30
N ILE A 119 3.82 16.48 -15.60
CA ILE A 119 5.03 15.98 -16.28
C ILE A 119 5.80 14.94 -15.43
N MET A 120 5.72 15.02 -14.11
CA MET A 120 6.43 14.11 -13.20
C MET A 120 5.60 12.88 -12.84
N THR A 121 4.27 12.94 -12.99
CA THR A 121 3.35 11.88 -12.57
C THR A 121 3.69 10.49 -13.13
N PRO A 122 3.98 10.31 -14.44
CA PRO A 122 4.31 8.99 -14.97
C PRO A 122 5.62 8.43 -14.41
N ILE A 123 6.63 9.30 -14.29
CA ILE A 123 7.97 8.94 -13.80
C ILE A 123 7.87 8.47 -12.35
N VAL A 124 7.24 9.27 -11.49
CA VAL A 124 7.07 8.95 -10.07
C VAL A 124 6.21 7.70 -9.89
N SER A 125 5.19 7.49 -10.73
CA SER A 125 4.34 6.29 -10.70
C SER A 125 5.13 5.01 -11.00
N VAL A 126 6.09 5.06 -11.94
CA VAL A 126 6.98 3.93 -12.22
C VAL A 126 7.88 3.64 -11.01
N PHE A 127 8.47 4.67 -10.39
CA PHE A 127 9.27 4.48 -9.17
C PHE A 127 8.44 3.96 -7.99
N TYR A 128 7.19 4.43 -7.85
CA TYR A 128 6.23 3.91 -6.88
C TYR A 128 6.01 2.41 -7.09
N ALA A 129 5.69 2.00 -8.32
CA ALA A 129 5.42 0.60 -8.65
C ALA A 129 6.67 -0.27 -8.43
N MET A 130 7.86 0.23 -8.79
CA MET A 130 9.12 -0.48 -8.51
C MET A 130 9.34 -0.67 -7.01
N ALA A 131 9.15 0.37 -6.19
CA ALA A 131 9.35 0.29 -4.75
C ALA A 131 8.35 -0.65 -4.08
N THR A 132 7.08 -0.60 -4.47
CA THR A 132 6.00 -1.41 -3.88
C THR A 132 5.97 -2.82 -4.44
N ILE A 133 5.74 -2.99 -5.75
CA ILE A 133 5.57 -4.28 -6.42
C ILE A 133 6.91 -4.99 -6.60
N GLY A 134 7.93 -4.26 -7.06
CA GLY A 134 9.25 -4.82 -7.30
C GLY A 134 9.89 -5.40 -6.04
N SER A 135 9.71 -4.75 -4.89
CA SER A 135 10.22 -5.27 -3.61
C SER A 135 9.56 -6.60 -3.20
N LEU A 136 8.24 -6.74 -3.41
CA LEU A 136 7.51 -7.97 -3.15
C LEU A 136 8.00 -9.13 -4.03
N MET A 137 8.25 -8.85 -5.32
CA MET A 137 8.70 -9.86 -6.30
C MET A 137 10.13 -10.36 -6.05
N VAL A 138 11.01 -9.52 -5.47
CA VAL A 138 12.40 -9.90 -5.18
C VAL A 138 12.51 -10.83 -3.98
N SER A 139 11.56 -10.78 -3.04
CA SER A 139 11.61 -11.55 -1.79
C SER A 139 11.83 -13.05 -1.99
N SER A 140 12.60 -13.67 -1.08
CA SER A 140 12.80 -15.12 -0.99
C SER A 140 11.68 -15.86 -0.26
N ILE A 141 10.79 -15.14 0.40
CA ILE A 141 9.76 -15.72 1.26
C ILE A 141 8.67 -16.36 0.40
N LYS A 142 8.31 -17.60 0.73
CA LYS A 142 7.25 -18.34 0.02
C LYS A 142 5.92 -17.59 0.09
N GLY A 143 5.27 -17.41 -1.06
CA GLY A 143 3.99 -16.70 -1.19
C GLY A 143 4.11 -15.19 -1.43
N MET A 144 5.27 -14.56 -1.17
CA MET A 144 5.47 -13.12 -1.44
C MET A 144 5.36 -12.78 -2.92
N LYS A 145 5.95 -13.62 -3.77
CA LYS A 145 5.85 -13.46 -5.23
C LYS A 145 4.42 -13.55 -5.72
N LEU A 146 3.61 -14.46 -5.16
CA LEU A 146 2.20 -14.59 -5.52
C LEU A 146 1.44 -13.31 -5.16
N PHE A 147 1.66 -12.78 -3.96
CA PHE A 147 1.07 -11.50 -3.56
C PHE A 147 1.51 -10.36 -4.49
N GLY A 148 2.82 -10.22 -4.76
CA GLY A 148 3.34 -9.20 -5.66
C GLY A 148 2.79 -9.30 -7.09
N ILE A 149 2.71 -10.50 -7.65
CA ILE A 149 2.10 -10.73 -8.98
C ILE A 149 0.61 -10.37 -8.96
N SER A 150 -0.11 -10.74 -7.91
CA SER A 150 -1.54 -10.44 -7.81
C SER A 150 -1.79 -8.93 -7.73
N VAL A 151 -0.98 -8.20 -6.95
CA VAL A 151 -1.05 -6.74 -6.85
C VAL A 151 -0.65 -6.08 -8.17
N PHE A 152 0.31 -6.65 -8.91
CA PHE A 152 0.68 -6.17 -10.25
C PHE A 152 -0.43 -6.38 -11.28
N VAL A 153 -1.09 -7.54 -11.26
CA VAL A 153 -2.24 -7.78 -12.12
C VAL A 153 -3.37 -6.81 -11.78
N ALA A 154 -3.65 -6.59 -10.49
CA ALA A 154 -4.61 -5.59 -10.05
C ALA A 154 -4.23 -4.17 -10.50
N TYR A 155 -2.95 -3.81 -10.44
CA TYR A 155 -2.42 -2.54 -10.96
C TYR A 155 -2.73 -2.38 -12.46
N LEU A 156 -2.44 -3.41 -13.28
CA LEU A 156 -2.71 -3.38 -14.72
C LEU A 156 -4.21 -3.32 -15.03
N VAL A 157 -5.02 -4.14 -14.37
CA VAL A 157 -6.49 -4.14 -14.53
C VAL A 157 -7.05 -2.76 -14.18
N THR A 158 -6.60 -2.18 -13.07
CA THR A 158 -7.05 -0.84 -12.66
C THR A 158 -6.63 0.22 -13.67
N GLY A 159 -5.38 0.17 -14.16
CA GLY A 159 -4.89 1.12 -15.16
C GLY A 159 -5.60 1.05 -16.51
N VAL A 160 -6.16 -0.11 -16.88
CA VAL A 160 -6.89 -0.30 -18.15
C VAL A 160 -8.37 0.06 -18.02
N PHE A 161 -9.03 -0.32 -16.92
CA PHE A 161 -10.48 -0.21 -16.78
C PHE A 161 -10.94 0.95 -15.89
N TYR A 162 -10.06 1.49 -15.04
CA TYR A 162 -10.41 2.45 -13.98
C TYR A 162 -9.34 3.54 -13.85
N LEU A 163 -8.86 4.08 -14.98
CA LEU A 163 -7.73 5.02 -14.99
C LEU A 163 -8.00 6.28 -14.15
N ASP A 164 -9.22 6.83 -14.22
CA ASP A 164 -9.61 8.01 -13.44
C ASP A 164 -9.73 7.69 -11.94
N PHE A 165 -10.20 6.50 -11.60
CA PHE A 165 -10.40 6.03 -10.22
C PHE A 165 -9.23 5.20 -9.68
N PHE A 166 -8.06 5.33 -10.32
CA PHE A 166 -6.95 4.39 -10.14
C PHE A 166 -6.53 4.23 -8.68
N VAL A 167 -6.39 5.35 -7.97
CA VAL A 167 -5.94 5.36 -6.57
C VAL A 167 -6.91 4.59 -5.67
N SER A 168 -8.22 4.85 -5.81
CA SER A 168 -9.27 4.21 -5.03
C SER A 168 -9.34 2.70 -5.31
N VAL A 169 -9.53 2.34 -6.58
CA VAL A 169 -9.79 0.96 -7.00
C VAL A 169 -8.57 0.04 -6.77
N TRP A 170 -7.36 0.54 -7.03
CA TRP A 170 -6.16 -0.27 -6.79
C TRP A 170 -5.92 -0.50 -5.29
N CYS A 171 -6.22 0.48 -4.44
CA CYS A 171 -6.15 0.32 -2.99
C CYS A 171 -7.18 -0.68 -2.48
N PHE A 172 -8.41 -0.66 -3.01
CA PHE A 172 -9.44 -1.65 -2.71
C PHE A 172 -8.99 -3.08 -3.06
N PHE A 173 -8.51 -3.30 -4.29
CA PHE A 173 -7.98 -4.62 -4.68
C PHE A 173 -6.78 -5.03 -3.83
N SER A 174 -5.86 -4.10 -3.54
CA SER A 174 -4.70 -4.37 -2.70
C SER A 174 -5.09 -4.74 -1.27
N ALA A 175 -6.15 -4.13 -0.72
CA ALA A 175 -6.69 -4.48 0.58
C ALA A 175 -7.22 -5.92 0.62
N ILE A 176 -7.98 -6.34 -0.40
CA ILE A 176 -8.47 -7.73 -0.52
C ILE A 176 -7.30 -8.69 -0.68
N LEU A 177 -6.36 -8.39 -1.58
CA LEU A 177 -5.20 -9.23 -1.85
C LEU A 177 -4.25 -9.32 -0.64
N SER A 178 -4.28 -8.35 0.27
CA SER A 178 -3.52 -8.40 1.52
C SER A 178 -3.91 -9.61 2.40
N LEU A 179 -5.05 -10.25 2.18
CA LEU A 179 -5.39 -11.53 2.84
C LEU A 179 -4.41 -12.66 2.50
N ILE A 180 -3.71 -12.58 1.35
CA ILE A 180 -2.61 -13.49 1.02
C ILE A 180 -1.47 -13.36 2.05
N ILE A 181 -1.19 -12.14 2.53
CA ILE A 181 -0.16 -11.87 3.55
C ILE A 181 -0.48 -12.62 4.85
N VAL A 182 -1.75 -12.66 5.25
CA VAL A 182 -2.21 -13.42 6.43
C VAL A 182 -1.80 -14.89 6.28
N SER A 183 -2.04 -15.48 5.11
CA SER A 183 -1.65 -16.86 4.81
C SER A 183 -0.13 -17.07 4.84
N VAL A 184 0.65 -16.10 4.34
CA VAL A 184 2.13 -16.13 4.40
C VAL A 184 2.60 -16.11 5.85
N ILE A 185 2.04 -15.25 6.70
CA ILE A 185 2.42 -15.14 8.12
C ILE A 185 2.11 -16.42 8.88
N TYR A 186 0.94 -17.05 8.64
CA TYR A 186 0.62 -18.33 9.25
C TYR A 186 1.64 -19.42 8.88
N ARG A 187 2.16 -19.42 7.65
CA ARG A 187 3.21 -20.36 7.22
C ARG A 187 4.60 -20.04 7.77
N LEU A 188 4.85 -18.79 8.16
CA LEU A 188 6.10 -18.37 8.80
C LEU A 188 6.15 -18.68 10.30
N ARG A 189 5.05 -19.16 10.90
CA ARG A 189 5.04 -19.63 12.27
C ARG A 189 5.83 -20.94 12.37
N PRO A 190 6.78 -21.07 13.31
CA PRO A 190 7.36 -22.37 13.65
C PRO A 190 6.23 -23.30 14.09
N THR A 191 6.11 -24.48 13.46
CA THR A 191 5.22 -25.53 13.95
C THR A 191 5.61 -25.86 15.38
N VAL A 192 4.74 -25.58 16.33
CA VAL A 192 4.87 -26.03 17.73
C VAL A 192 4.55 -27.52 17.73
N THR A 193 5.47 -28.33 17.24
CA THR A 193 5.42 -29.80 17.32
C THR A 193 6.84 -30.32 17.32
N GLU A 194 7.42 -30.40 18.51
CA GLU A 194 8.09 -31.62 18.98
C GLU A 194 8.07 -31.57 20.51
N PRO A 195 7.41 -32.52 21.20
CA PRO A 195 7.58 -32.67 22.63
C PRO A 195 9.02 -33.12 22.87
N ILE A 196 9.73 -32.39 23.74
CA ILE A 196 10.98 -32.87 24.33
C ILE A 196 10.59 -34.12 25.13
N LEU A 197 11.06 -35.28 24.67
CA LEU A 197 11.04 -36.55 25.39
C LEU A 197 12.49 -37.00 25.57
#